data_AF-A0A7J2LEE5-F1
#
_entry.id   AF-A0A7J2LEE5-F1
#
_cell.length_a   1.000
_cell.length_b   1.000
_cell.length_c   1.000
_cell.angle_alpha   90.00
_cell.angle_beta   90.00
_cell.angle_gamma   90.00
#
_symmetry.space_group_name_H-M   'P 1'
#
loop_
_entity.id
_entity.type
_entity.pdbx_description
1 polymer ?
#
loop_
_entity_poly.entity_id
_entity_poly.type
_entity_poly.pdbx_seq_one_letter_code
_entity_poly.pdbx_strand_id
1 'polypeptide(L)'
;MNKGRRTANTDIYRRVVSLCSSLVRPGRILSISLHGLRAMGYEERGLGLDVLMVLGWKRRGIGRYIRNVDGEDVHILTVDSGLLKLDLRWSLLGDCLSERLFMPYIPLVGADLLWRWEVQLKKRIVLEALEELVWESPELAHELLIHPEYFIYEYINRRSLLRPPTFQQFLKMLAKDVRERNIDAIMAG
;
A
#
# COMPACT_ATOMS: atom_id res chain seq x y z
N MET A 1 7.43 -11.76 23.36
CA MET A 1 6.50 -10.70 22.87
C MET A 1 5.63 -10.23 24.03
N ASN A 2 5.73 -8.94 24.42
CA ASN A 2 5.15 -8.41 25.65
C ASN A 2 3.72 -7.87 25.40
N LYS A 3 2.71 -8.41 26.09
CA LYS A 3 1.28 -8.08 25.91
C LYS A 3 0.96 -6.58 25.98
N GLY A 4 1.75 -5.79 26.72
CA GLY A 4 1.55 -4.33 26.87
C GLY A 4 1.87 -3.47 25.64
N ARG A 5 2.65 -3.96 24.65
CA ARG A 5 2.96 -3.20 23.42
C ARG A 5 1.89 -3.34 22.33
N ARG A 6 1.20 -4.50 22.29
CA ARG A 6 0.14 -4.77 21.31
C ARG A 6 -1.12 -3.93 21.58
N THR A 7 -1.44 -3.67 22.85
CA THR A 7 -2.50 -2.76 23.29
C THR A 7 -2.21 -1.30 22.93
N ALA A 8 -0.97 -0.82 23.16
CA ALA A 8 -0.58 0.55 22.84
C ALA A 8 -0.71 0.89 21.34
N ASN A 9 -0.37 -0.05 20.44
CA ASN A 9 -0.56 0.12 19.00
C ASN A 9 -2.05 0.20 18.61
N THR A 10 -2.92 -0.50 19.32
CA THR A 10 -4.37 -0.44 19.06
C THR A 10 -4.94 0.93 19.42
N ASP A 11 -4.44 1.54 20.50
CA ASP A 11 -4.93 2.85 20.96
C ASP A 11 -4.49 4.01 20.06
N ILE A 12 -3.24 4.00 19.55
CA ILE A 12 -2.80 5.01 18.59
C ILE A 12 -3.57 4.90 17.26
N TYR A 13 -3.90 3.70 16.79
CA TYR A 13 -4.67 3.52 15.55
C TYR A 13 -6.10 4.05 15.69
N ARG A 14 -6.75 3.86 16.85
CA ARG A 14 -8.05 4.50 17.13
C ARG A 14 -7.96 6.02 17.11
N ARG A 15 -6.88 6.60 17.66
CA ARG A 15 -6.64 8.05 17.61
C ARG A 15 -6.40 8.54 16.18
N VAL A 16 -5.67 7.79 15.35
CA VAL A 16 -5.50 8.09 13.92
C VAL A 16 -6.84 8.10 13.18
N VAL A 17 -7.72 7.12 13.44
CA VAL A 17 -9.07 7.10 12.85
C VAL A 17 -9.90 8.30 13.32
N SER A 18 -9.85 8.64 14.61
CA SER A 18 -10.52 9.83 15.15
C SER A 18 -10.00 11.13 14.53
N LEU A 19 -8.68 11.23 14.34
CA LEU A 19 -8.05 12.37 13.67
C LEU A 19 -8.51 12.47 12.21
N CYS A 20 -8.47 11.38 11.45
CA CYS A 20 -8.92 11.38 10.06
C CYS A 20 -10.40 11.80 9.96
N SER A 21 -11.22 11.34 10.89
CA SER A 21 -12.65 11.67 10.96
C SER A 21 -12.92 13.14 11.32
N SER A 22 -12.00 13.83 12.00
CA SER A 22 -12.14 15.26 12.29
C SER A 22 -11.70 16.17 11.14
N LEU A 23 -10.87 15.65 10.21
CA LEU A 23 -10.39 16.40 9.04
C LEU A 23 -11.43 16.51 7.92
N VAL A 24 -12.38 15.57 7.84
CA VAL A 24 -13.33 15.48 6.73
C VAL A 24 -14.75 15.27 7.25
N ARG A 25 -15.74 15.81 6.53
CA ARG A 25 -17.16 15.61 6.89
C ARG A 25 -17.50 14.10 7.01
N PRO A 26 -18.28 13.70 8.03
CA PRO A 26 -18.78 12.34 8.17
C PRO A 26 -19.44 11.81 6.90
N GLY A 27 -19.29 10.51 6.63
CA GLY A 27 -19.88 9.82 5.47
C GLY A 27 -19.13 9.97 4.15
N ARG A 28 -17.99 10.70 4.12
CA ARG A 28 -17.15 10.82 2.92
C ARG A 28 -15.94 9.89 2.89
N ILE A 29 -15.56 9.30 4.01
CA ILE A 29 -14.41 8.42 4.12
C ILE A 29 -14.84 7.02 3.68
N LEU A 30 -14.22 6.51 2.63
CA LEU A 30 -14.44 5.13 2.16
C LEU A 30 -13.48 4.15 2.85
N SER A 31 -12.23 4.56 3.04
CA SER A 31 -11.24 3.75 3.73
C SER A 31 -10.14 4.60 4.38
N ILE A 32 -9.51 4.01 5.39
CA ILE A 32 -8.30 4.51 6.06
C ILE A 32 -7.36 3.32 6.21
N SER A 33 -6.10 3.47 5.81
CA SER A 33 -5.08 2.44 5.95
C SER A 33 -3.72 3.03 6.33
N LEU A 34 -2.94 2.26 7.09
CA LEU A 34 -1.54 2.56 7.39
C LEU A 34 -0.62 1.91 6.37
N HIS A 35 0.44 2.62 6.01
CA HIS A 35 1.45 2.20 5.05
C HIS A 35 2.85 2.44 5.61
N GLY A 36 3.86 2.23 4.77
CA GLY A 36 5.25 2.49 5.09
C GLY A 36 5.79 1.54 6.17
N LEU A 37 6.75 2.03 6.95
CA LEU A 37 7.55 1.20 7.84
C LEU A 37 6.72 0.47 8.90
N ARG A 38 5.68 1.12 9.43
CA ARG A 38 4.77 0.51 10.41
C ARG A 38 4.04 -0.70 9.85
N ALA A 39 3.54 -0.59 8.62
CA ALA A 39 2.86 -1.69 7.96
C ALA A 39 3.81 -2.85 7.63
N MET A 40 5.07 -2.54 7.30
CA MET A 40 6.15 -3.51 7.06
C MET A 40 6.69 -4.18 8.33
N GLY A 41 6.18 -3.82 9.52
CA GLY A 41 6.53 -4.46 10.79
C GLY A 41 7.58 -3.73 11.62
N TYR A 42 8.01 -2.53 11.24
CA TYR A 42 8.92 -1.72 12.06
C TYR A 42 8.15 -1.04 13.20
N GLU A 43 8.54 -1.32 14.45
CA GLU A 43 7.86 -0.82 15.64
C GLU A 43 8.57 0.36 16.34
N GLU A 44 9.70 0.84 15.80
CA GLU A 44 10.47 1.94 16.37
C GLU A 44 9.64 3.24 16.48
N ARG A 45 9.79 3.96 17.59
CA ARG A 45 9.16 5.28 17.79
C ARG A 45 9.86 6.35 16.96
N GLY A 46 9.11 7.38 16.59
CA GLY A 46 9.63 8.52 15.82
C GLY A 46 9.76 8.25 14.32
N LEU A 47 9.39 7.06 13.83
CA LEU A 47 9.31 6.77 12.39
C LEU A 47 8.14 7.48 11.71
N GLY A 48 7.16 7.93 12.49
CA GLY A 48 5.91 8.48 11.97
C GLY A 48 4.95 7.40 11.47
N LEU A 49 3.74 7.83 11.12
CA LEU A 49 2.66 7.02 10.58
C LEU A 49 2.28 7.54 9.20
N ASP A 50 2.42 6.71 8.17
CA ASP A 50 1.91 7.01 6.84
C ASP A 50 0.48 6.50 6.72
N VAL A 51 -0.46 7.40 6.42
CA VAL A 51 -1.89 7.10 6.33
C VAL A 51 -2.39 7.42 4.93
N LEU A 52 -3.11 6.48 4.32
CA LEU A 52 -3.94 6.74 3.14
C LEU A 52 -5.39 6.84 3.58
N MET A 53 -6.05 7.95 3.23
CA MET A 53 -7.47 8.16 3.44
C MET A 53 -8.16 8.35 2.08
N VAL A 54 -9.02 7.39 1.72
CA VAL A 54 -9.75 7.43 0.44
C VAL A 54 -11.12 8.04 0.65
N LEU A 55 -11.46 9.03 -0.18
CA LEU A 55 -12.69 9.82 -0.07
C LEU A 55 -13.64 9.55 -1.25
N GLY A 56 -14.93 9.47 -0.96
CA GLY A 56 -16.02 9.23 -1.92
C GLY A 56 -16.54 10.47 -2.65
N TRP A 57 -15.78 11.58 -2.69
CA TRP A 57 -16.17 12.80 -3.41
C TRP A 57 -16.09 12.66 -4.94
N LYS A 58 -16.72 13.58 -5.68
CA LYS A 58 -16.72 13.62 -7.16
C LYS A 58 -15.64 14.51 -7.77
N ARG A 59 -14.80 15.17 -6.96
CA ARG A 59 -13.71 16.04 -7.46
C ARG A 59 -12.39 15.28 -7.37
N ARG A 60 -11.69 15.15 -8.50
CA ARG A 60 -10.37 14.52 -8.56
C ARG A 60 -9.38 15.39 -7.79
N GLY A 61 -8.66 14.79 -6.84
CA GLY A 61 -7.67 15.53 -6.07
C GLY A 61 -6.88 14.67 -5.10
N ILE A 62 -5.72 15.19 -4.73
CA ILE A 62 -4.83 14.66 -3.71
C ILE A 62 -4.62 15.79 -2.70
N GLY A 63 -4.74 15.48 -1.41
CA GLY A 63 -4.45 16.42 -0.33
C GLY A 63 -3.51 15.80 0.70
N ARG A 64 -2.69 16.61 1.36
CA ARG A 64 -1.74 16.15 2.38
C ARG A 64 -1.96 16.89 3.68
N TYR A 65 -1.98 16.15 4.79
CA TYR A 65 -1.97 16.69 6.14
C TYR A 65 -0.81 16.08 6.92
N ILE A 66 -0.25 16.87 7.85
CA ILE A 66 0.72 16.39 8.84
C ILE A 66 0.18 16.83 10.19
N ARG A 67 0.12 15.89 11.14
CA ARG A 67 -0.37 16.11 12.50
C ARG A 67 0.46 15.29 13.45
N ASN A 68 0.61 15.74 14.69
CA ASN A 68 1.29 14.96 15.71
C ASN A 68 0.24 14.25 16.59
N VAL A 69 0.43 12.95 16.85
CA VAL A 69 -0.40 12.15 17.76
C VAL A 69 0.53 11.37 18.67
N ASP A 70 0.46 11.64 19.98
CA ASP A 70 1.31 11.02 21.01
C ASP A 70 2.82 11.08 20.74
N GLY A 71 3.28 12.16 20.09
CA GLY A 71 4.69 12.32 19.73
C GLY A 71 5.09 11.63 18.42
N GLU A 72 4.17 10.98 17.70
CA GLU A 72 4.39 10.45 16.36
C GLU A 72 3.81 11.40 15.31
N ASP A 73 4.59 11.71 14.27
CA ASP A 73 4.09 12.45 13.12
C ASP A 73 3.22 11.55 12.24
N VAL A 74 1.99 11.98 11.99
CA VAL A 74 1.00 11.29 11.17
C VAL A 74 0.89 12.03 9.84
N HIS A 75 1.44 11.43 8.80
CA HIS A 75 1.38 11.91 7.42
C HIS A 75 0.15 11.32 6.73
N ILE A 76 -0.88 12.15 6.51
CA ILE A 76 -2.15 11.73 5.94
C ILE A 76 -2.21 12.17 4.48
N LEU A 77 -2.19 11.19 3.58
CA LEU A 77 -2.50 11.37 2.16
C LEU A 77 -3.99 11.12 1.94
N THR A 78 -4.69 12.15 1.48
CA THR A 78 -6.10 12.07 1.10
C THR A 78 -6.22 11.96 -0.41
N VAL A 79 -7.07 11.05 -0.88
CA VAL A 79 -7.26 10.82 -2.32
C VAL A 79 -8.74 10.66 -2.67
N ASP A 80 -9.13 11.21 -3.80
CA ASP A 80 -10.36 10.81 -4.49
C ASP A 80 -10.38 9.34 -4.90
N SER A 81 -11.47 8.65 -4.57
CA SER A 81 -11.71 7.28 -5.04
C SER A 81 -11.72 7.16 -6.57
N GLY A 82 -12.17 8.19 -7.29
CA GLY A 82 -12.12 8.21 -8.76
C GLY A 82 -10.69 8.22 -9.28
N LEU A 83 -9.85 9.10 -8.73
CA LEU A 83 -8.43 9.17 -9.07
C LEU A 83 -7.67 7.89 -8.71
N LEU A 84 -7.89 7.33 -7.52
CA LEU A 84 -7.29 6.06 -7.11
C LEU A 84 -7.71 4.93 -8.06
N LYS A 85 -8.99 4.84 -8.43
CA LYS A 85 -9.48 3.83 -9.39
C LYS A 85 -8.84 3.96 -10.77
N LEU A 86 -8.55 5.18 -11.22
CA LEU A 86 -7.84 5.39 -12.49
C LEU A 86 -6.39 4.91 -12.39
N ASP A 87 -5.72 5.18 -11.26
CA ASP A 87 -4.36 4.66 -11.03
C ASP A 87 -4.34 3.13 -10.90
N LEU A 88 -5.33 2.54 -10.20
CA LEU A 88 -5.50 1.08 -10.08
C LEU A 88 -5.79 0.39 -11.43
N ARG A 89 -6.46 1.06 -12.36
CA ARG A 89 -6.84 0.45 -13.64
C ARG A 89 -5.81 0.68 -14.74
N TRP A 90 -5.27 1.89 -14.83
CA TRP A 90 -4.51 2.34 -15.99
C TRP A 90 -3.15 2.90 -15.63
N SER A 91 -2.70 2.72 -14.38
CA SER A 91 -1.44 3.28 -13.88
C SER A 91 -1.32 4.78 -14.17
N LEU A 92 -2.44 5.51 -14.08
CA LEU A 92 -2.55 6.92 -14.52
C LEU A 92 -1.45 7.81 -13.90
N LEU A 93 -1.02 7.52 -12.67
CA LEU A 93 0.02 8.25 -11.96
C LEU A 93 1.28 7.39 -11.78
N GLY A 94 1.54 6.47 -12.71
CA GLY A 94 2.68 5.56 -12.65
C GLY A 94 2.63 4.65 -11.42
N ASP A 95 1.43 4.28 -10.97
CA ASP A 95 1.16 3.48 -9.78
C ASP A 95 1.58 4.11 -8.45
N CYS A 96 1.79 5.43 -8.41
CA CYS A 96 2.19 6.12 -7.18
C CYS A 96 1.16 5.99 -6.04
N LEU A 97 -0.12 5.87 -6.37
CA LEU A 97 -1.19 5.69 -5.38
C LEU A 97 -1.52 4.21 -5.20
N SER A 98 -1.61 3.45 -6.29
CA SER A 98 -1.93 2.03 -6.28
C SER A 98 -0.85 1.19 -5.58
N GLU A 99 0.44 1.58 -5.65
CA GLU A 99 1.55 0.92 -4.94
C GLU A 99 1.25 0.69 -3.46
N ARG A 100 0.52 1.62 -2.83
CA ARG A 100 0.14 1.51 -1.43
C ARG A 100 -0.75 0.29 -1.12
N LEU A 101 -1.48 -0.21 -2.11
CA LEU A 101 -2.27 -1.44 -2.03
C LEU A 101 -1.52 -2.67 -2.54
N PHE A 102 -0.43 -2.48 -3.28
CA PHE A 102 0.48 -3.57 -3.64
C PHE A 102 1.37 -3.97 -2.46
N MET A 103 1.89 -2.96 -1.76
CA MET A 103 2.77 -3.11 -0.60
C MET A 103 1.98 -3.47 0.66
N PRO A 104 2.64 -4.07 1.69
CA PRO A 104 1.98 -4.36 2.96
C PRO A 104 1.34 -3.10 3.54
N TYR A 105 0.07 -3.22 3.96
CA TYR A 105 -0.70 -2.16 4.61
C TYR A 105 -1.56 -2.72 5.74
N ILE A 106 -1.99 -1.84 6.65
CA ILE A 106 -2.91 -2.20 7.73
C ILE A 106 -4.22 -1.45 7.50
N PRO A 107 -5.33 -2.13 7.15
CA PRO A 107 -6.62 -1.47 7.04
C PRO A 107 -7.13 -1.06 8.43
N LEU A 108 -7.50 0.21 8.58
CA LEU A 108 -8.15 0.73 9.79
C LEU A 108 -9.66 0.92 9.58
N VAL A 109 -10.06 1.30 8.37
CA VAL A 109 -11.47 1.44 7.94
C VAL A 109 -11.58 0.97 6.49
N GLY A 110 -12.67 0.25 6.16
CA GLY A 110 -12.97 -0.14 4.78
C GLY A 110 -12.12 -1.30 4.23
N ALA A 111 -11.76 -2.26 5.08
CA ALA A 111 -10.90 -3.40 4.72
C ALA A 111 -11.39 -4.15 3.47
N ASP A 112 -12.67 -4.50 3.39
CA ASP A 112 -13.24 -5.23 2.23
C ASP A 112 -13.16 -4.45 0.92
N LEU A 113 -13.17 -3.11 0.99
CA LEU A 113 -13.01 -2.27 -0.19
C LEU A 113 -11.55 -2.22 -0.64
N LEU A 114 -10.64 -2.04 0.31
CA LEU A 114 -9.19 -2.03 0.07
C LEU A 114 -8.74 -3.38 -0.53
N TRP A 115 -9.19 -4.49 0.06
CA TRP A 115 -8.90 -5.84 -0.45
C TRP A 115 -9.37 -6.05 -1.89
N ARG A 116 -10.60 -5.63 -2.22
CA ARG A 116 -11.10 -5.74 -3.61
C ARG A 116 -10.26 -4.94 -4.60
N TRP A 117 -9.75 -3.78 -4.18
CA TRP A 117 -8.87 -2.96 -5.02
C TRP A 117 -7.46 -3.52 -5.13
N GLU A 118 -6.94 -4.10 -4.06
CA GLU A 118 -5.67 -4.82 -4.04
C GLU A 118 -5.69 -6.01 -5.00
N VAL A 119 -6.70 -6.88 -4.91
CA VAL A 119 -6.88 -8.03 -5.84
C VAL A 119 -6.95 -7.53 -7.29
N GLN A 120 -7.71 -6.45 -7.54
CA GLN A 120 -7.84 -5.86 -8.88
C GLN A 120 -6.49 -5.36 -9.41
N LEU A 121 -5.71 -4.68 -8.57
CA LEU A 121 -4.39 -4.16 -8.91
C LEU A 121 -3.41 -5.28 -9.22
N LYS A 122 -3.31 -6.28 -8.34
CA LYS A 122 -2.36 -7.38 -8.50
C LYS A 122 -2.69 -8.22 -9.72
N LYS A 123 -3.98 -8.46 -10.00
CA LYS A 123 -4.40 -9.10 -11.25
C LYS A 123 -3.90 -8.32 -12.47
N ARG A 124 -4.02 -6.99 -12.46
CA ARG A 124 -3.52 -6.15 -13.56
C ARG A 124 -1.99 -6.28 -13.71
N ILE A 125 -1.25 -6.17 -12.60
CA ILE A 125 0.23 -6.28 -12.60
C ILE A 125 0.70 -7.64 -13.11
N VAL A 126 0.05 -8.73 -12.67
CA VAL A 126 0.38 -10.09 -13.11
C VAL A 126 0.11 -10.24 -14.61
N LEU A 127 -1.04 -9.75 -15.10
CA LEU A 127 -1.36 -9.79 -16.53
C LEU A 127 -0.38 -8.97 -17.36
N GLU A 128 -0.05 -7.74 -16.94
CA GLU A 128 0.95 -6.89 -17.60
C GLU A 128 2.32 -7.59 -17.69
N ALA A 129 2.77 -8.21 -16.59
CA ALA A 129 4.03 -8.94 -16.57
C ALA A 129 4.01 -10.19 -17.47
N LEU A 130 2.89 -10.93 -17.49
CA LEU A 130 2.72 -12.08 -18.37
C LEU A 130 2.67 -11.69 -19.85
N GLU A 131 1.93 -10.64 -20.20
CA GLU A 131 1.86 -10.14 -21.58
C GLU A 131 3.24 -9.76 -22.11
N GLU A 132 4.05 -9.09 -21.28
CA GLU A 132 5.43 -8.74 -21.65
C GLU A 132 6.32 -9.97 -21.79
N LEU A 133 6.23 -10.93 -20.87
CA LEU A 133 7.00 -12.17 -20.93
C LEU A 133 6.69 -12.98 -22.19
N VAL A 134 5.41 -13.06 -22.56
CA VAL A 134 4.97 -13.70 -23.82
C VAL A 134 5.50 -12.94 -25.03
N TRP A 135 5.50 -11.60 -24.98
CA TRP A 135 6.01 -10.77 -26.07
C TRP A 135 7.53 -10.90 -26.25
N GLU A 136 8.28 -11.01 -25.16
CA GLU A 136 9.74 -11.13 -25.17
C GLU A 136 10.22 -12.52 -25.59
N SER A 137 9.45 -13.58 -25.34
CA SER A 137 9.83 -14.95 -25.68
C SER A 137 8.61 -15.83 -26.02
N PRO A 138 7.97 -15.60 -27.18
CA PRO A 138 6.76 -16.34 -27.59
C PRO A 138 6.96 -17.86 -27.64
N GLU A 139 8.14 -18.32 -28.06
CA GLU A 139 8.45 -19.74 -28.23
C GLU A 139 8.55 -20.47 -26.89
N LEU A 140 8.99 -19.76 -25.83
CA LEU A 140 9.18 -20.33 -24.50
C LEU A 140 7.94 -20.15 -23.61
N ALA A 141 7.06 -19.19 -23.94
CA ALA A 141 5.90 -18.82 -23.13
C ALA A 141 5.04 -20.01 -22.67
N HIS A 142 4.92 -21.04 -23.51
CA HIS A 142 4.11 -22.23 -23.23
C HIS A 142 4.77 -23.22 -22.27
N GLU A 143 6.08 -23.11 -22.04
CA GLU A 143 6.89 -24.01 -21.20
C GLU A 143 7.29 -23.38 -19.85
N LEU A 144 6.90 -22.12 -19.61
CA LEU A 144 7.30 -21.38 -18.41
C LEU A 144 6.55 -21.84 -17.16
N LEU A 145 7.30 -22.31 -16.18
CA LEU A 145 6.83 -22.50 -14.80
C LEU A 145 7.26 -21.30 -13.95
N ILE A 146 6.31 -20.42 -13.62
CA ILE A 146 6.59 -19.17 -12.92
C ILE A 146 6.21 -19.30 -11.45
N HIS A 147 7.17 -19.12 -10.54
CA HIS A 147 6.88 -18.99 -9.12
C HIS A 147 6.13 -17.67 -8.86
N PRO A 148 5.01 -17.65 -8.10
CA PRO A 148 4.22 -16.43 -7.91
C PRO A 148 4.99 -15.23 -7.35
N GLU A 149 6.01 -15.48 -6.51
CA GLU A 149 6.90 -14.43 -5.99
C GLU A 149 7.62 -13.64 -7.09
N TYR A 150 7.79 -14.22 -8.28
CA TYR A 150 8.35 -13.53 -9.46
C TYR A 150 7.64 -12.20 -9.70
N PHE A 151 6.31 -12.17 -9.65
CA PHE A 151 5.54 -10.95 -9.92
C PHE A 151 5.76 -9.87 -8.87
N ILE A 152 6.12 -10.24 -7.64
CA ILE A 152 6.51 -9.29 -6.60
C ILE A 152 7.85 -8.66 -6.95
N TYR A 153 8.84 -9.49 -7.28
CA TYR A 153 10.17 -9.02 -7.65
C TYR A 153 10.16 -8.20 -8.92
N GLU A 154 9.39 -8.61 -9.92
CA GLU A 154 9.26 -7.91 -11.19
C GLU A 154 8.64 -6.52 -10.99
N TYR A 155 7.57 -6.43 -10.20
CA TYR A 155 6.97 -5.14 -9.83
C TYR A 155 7.98 -4.22 -9.15
N ILE A 156 8.70 -4.72 -8.14
CA ILE A 156 9.71 -3.95 -7.41
C ILE A 156 10.83 -3.48 -8.34
N ASN A 157 11.34 -4.38 -9.19
CA ASN A 157 12.45 -4.10 -10.08
C ASN A 157 12.07 -2.95 -11.05
N ARG A 158 10.95 -3.08 -11.75
CA ARG A 158 10.47 -2.04 -12.69
C ARG A 158 10.24 -0.69 -12.03
N ARG A 159 9.68 -0.67 -10.82
CA ARG A 159 9.28 0.57 -10.14
C ARG A 159 10.43 1.22 -9.36
N SER A 160 11.41 0.43 -8.92
CA SER A 160 12.59 0.94 -8.23
C SER A 160 13.45 1.86 -9.09
N LEU A 161 13.55 1.57 -10.40
CA LEU A 161 14.34 2.34 -11.36
C LEU A 161 13.74 3.72 -11.65
N LEU A 162 12.42 3.86 -11.50
CA LEU A 162 11.70 5.09 -11.82
C LEU A 162 11.55 6.05 -10.63
N ARG A 163 11.68 5.56 -9.38
CA ARG A 163 11.48 6.36 -8.15
C ARG A 163 12.50 6.00 -7.07
N PRO A 164 13.65 6.72 -7.00
CA PRO A 164 14.68 6.48 -5.99
C PRO A 164 14.21 6.49 -4.53
N PRO A 165 13.25 7.34 -4.10
CA PRO A 165 12.73 7.29 -2.73
C PRO A 165 11.96 6.00 -2.40
N THR A 166 11.37 5.35 -3.41
CA THR A 166 10.62 4.10 -3.26
C THR A 166 11.56 2.90 -3.10
N PHE A 167 12.74 2.95 -3.71
CA PHE A 167 13.75 1.90 -3.59
C PHE A 167 14.12 1.60 -2.12
N GLN A 168 14.27 2.65 -1.29
CA GLN A 168 14.53 2.49 0.14
C GLN A 168 13.39 1.76 0.87
N GLN A 169 12.14 1.95 0.45
CA GLN A 169 11.01 1.22 1.02
C GLN A 169 11.03 -0.25 0.62
N PHE A 170 11.39 -0.57 -0.63
CA PHE A 170 11.53 -1.96 -1.08
C PHE A 170 12.67 -2.69 -0.36
N LEU A 171 13.82 -2.03 -0.15
CA LEU A 171 14.92 -2.61 0.63
C LEU A 171 14.49 -2.95 2.06
N LYS A 172 13.76 -2.05 2.72
CA LYS A 172 13.23 -2.30 4.07
C LYS A 172 12.15 -3.39 4.07
N MET A 173 11.29 -3.42 3.06
CA MET A 173 10.30 -4.48 2.91
C MET A 173 10.96 -5.87 2.76
N LEU A 174 12.07 -5.95 2.02
CA LEU A 174 12.82 -7.18 1.77
C LEU A 174 13.91 -7.49 2.82
N ALA A 175 14.02 -6.69 3.88
CA ALA A 175 15.02 -6.93 4.92
C ALA A 175 14.77 -8.31 5.59
N LYS A 176 15.87 -9.00 5.91
CA LYS A 176 15.86 -10.42 6.36
C LYS A 176 14.83 -10.70 7.46
N ASP A 177 14.68 -9.77 8.39
CA ASP A 177 13.88 -9.94 9.61
C ASP A 177 12.36 -9.79 9.36
N VAL A 178 11.98 -9.17 8.24
CA VAL A 178 10.57 -8.86 7.91
C VAL A 178 10.15 -9.40 6.54
N ARG A 179 11.08 -9.90 5.71
CA ARG A 179 10.85 -10.34 4.33
C ARG A 179 9.71 -11.35 4.24
N GLU A 180 9.79 -12.45 4.97
CA GLU A 180 8.82 -13.55 4.88
C GLU A 180 7.40 -13.05 5.16
N ARG A 181 7.21 -12.38 6.31
CA ARG A 181 5.95 -11.74 6.67
C ARG A 181 5.42 -10.78 5.59
N ASN A 182 6.30 -9.97 5.01
CA ASN A 182 5.90 -8.97 4.02
C ASN A 182 5.52 -9.61 2.68
N ILE A 183 6.27 -10.62 2.23
CA ILE A 183 5.94 -11.40 1.04
C ILE A 183 4.62 -12.13 1.25
N ASP A 184 4.41 -12.78 2.39
CA ASP A 184 3.14 -13.45 2.71
C ASP A 184 1.96 -12.48 2.69
N ALA A 185 2.13 -11.28 3.26
CA ALA A 185 1.10 -10.24 3.23
C ALA A 185 0.76 -9.81 1.80
N ILE A 186 1.77 -9.67 0.92
CA ILE A 186 1.56 -9.36 -0.50
C ILE A 186 0.96 -10.56 -1.24
N MET A 187 1.27 -11.79 -0.86
CA MET A 187 0.74 -12.98 -1.53
C MET A 187 -0.71 -13.32 -1.14
N ALA A 188 -1.22 -12.75 -0.06
CA ALA A 188 -2.55 -13.06 0.45
C ALA A 188 -3.69 -12.63 -0.50
N GLY A 189 -3.55 -11.45 -1.13
CA GLY A 189 -4.56 -10.82 -1.98
C GLY A 189 -4.26 -10.88 -3.46
#